data_AF-A0A948BV12-F1
#
_entry.id   AF-A0A948BV12-F1
#
_cell.length_a   1.000
_cell.length_b   1.000
_cell.length_c   1.000
_cell.angle_alpha   90.00
_cell.angle_beta   90.00
_cell.angle_gamma   90.00
#
_symmetry.space_group_name_H-M   'P 1'
#
loop_
_entity.id
_entity.type
_entity.pdbx_description
1 polymer ?
#
loop_
_entity_poly.entity_id
_entity_poly.type
_entity_poly.pdbx_seq_one_letter_code
_entity_poly.pdbx_strand_id
1 'polypeptide(L)'
;MAEDTVQNPTGEEKEIVTPQIESANKYTSSQGDRIDKLEEVFEKRLATNTTNLITVFGIFASIVTFLSIEIQIFKNVCDPFRLLGFSLVVLASLLSFIFILHLIASFWINEKAKEYPKSILVFIALLFIGGGALFFVGKDEVLCKENYIFQRYSDDFNGRQIELENNLNKKLNNYQKQIETLQKQIQNPKQ
;
A
#
# COMPACT_ATOMS: atom_id res chain seq x y z
N MET A 1 -62.76 -89.27 35.28
CA MET A 1 -62.06 -89.05 33.99
C MET A 1 -60.80 -88.27 34.35
N ALA A 2 -59.76 -88.97 34.85
CA ALA A 2 -58.70 -89.66 34.08
C ALA A 2 -57.75 -88.61 33.46
N GLU A 3 -56.63 -88.30 34.12
CA GLU A 3 -55.31 -88.98 34.09
C GLU A 3 -54.50 -88.66 32.82
N ASP A 4 -53.34 -88.04 33.09
CA ASP A 4 -51.99 -88.21 32.52
C ASP A 4 -51.76 -88.20 30.99
N THR A 5 -50.79 -87.37 30.57
CA THR A 5 -49.41 -87.79 30.24
C THR A 5 -48.79 -86.95 29.11
N VAL A 6 -47.83 -86.10 29.50
CA VAL A 6 -46.48 -85.90 28.96
C VAL A 6 -46.16 -86.35 27.51
N GLN A 7 -45.62 -85.41 26.73
CA GLN A 7 -44.41 -85.66 25.92
C GLN A 7 -43.51 -84.42 25.89
N ASN A 8 -42.31 -84.57 26.45
CA ASN A 8 -41.09 -83.79 26.19
C ASN A 8 -40.08 -84.81 25.61
N PRO A 9 -39.18 -84.45 24.66
CA PRO A 9 -37.82 -84.11 25.10
C PRO A 9 -37.05 -83.08 24.23
N THR A 10 -36.31 -82.21 24.93
CA THR A 10 -34.87 -81.88 24.79
C THR A 10 -34.25 -81.48 23.44
N GLY A 11 -33.53 -80.34 23.45
CA GLY A 11 -32.46 -80.03 22.49
C GLY A 11 -32.00 -78.58 22.55
N GLU A 12 -31.07 -78.26 23.45
CA GLU A 12 -30.27 -77.03 23.44
C GLU A 12 -29.37 -76.98 22.17
N GLU A 13 -29.34 -75.84 21.46
CA GLU A 13 -28.08 -75.30 20.92
C GLU A 13 -28.17 -73.79 20.62
N LYS A 14 -27.58 -73.02 21.53
CA LYS A 14 -26.73 -71.82 21.38
C LYS A 14 -26.76 -70.98 20.08
N GLU A 15 -26.82 -69.65 20.31
CA GLU A 15 -26.01 -68.58 19.67
C GLU A 15 -26.22 -68.40 18.15
N ILE A 16 -26.66 -67.24 17.63
CA ILE A 16 -25.91 -65.97 17.58
C ILE A 16 -26.93 -64.83 17.40
N VAL A 17 -26.94 -63.89 18.35
CA VAL A 17 -27.54 -62.56 18.17
C VAL A 17 -26.55 -61.73 17.36
N THR A 18 -26.95 -61.23 16.20
CA THR A 18 -26.17 -60.23 15.45
C THR A 18 -26.75 -58.84 15.70
N PRO A 19 -26.09 -57.96 16.49
CA PRO A 19 -26.49 -56.56 16.63
C PRO A 19 -25.70 -55.72 15.63
N GLN A 20 -26.28 -55.43 14.45
CA GLN A 20 -25.58 -54.66 13.40
C GLN A 20 -26.42 -53.59 12.71
N ILE A 21 -27.59 -53.19 13.23
CA ILE A 21 -28.41 -52.14 12.57
C ILE A 21 -28.55 -50.85 13.40
N GLU A 22 -28.32 -50.88 14.71
CA GLU A 22 -28.45 -49.66 15.55
C GLU A 22 -27.15 -48.81 15.62
N SER A 23 -26.03 -49.34 15.15
CA SER A 23 -24.74 -48.66 15.09
C SER A 23 -24.49 -47.90 13.79
N ALA A 24 -25.36 -47.96 12.78
CA ALA A 24 -25.16 -47.20 11.53
C ALA A 24 -25.68 -45.74 11.63
N ASN A 25 -26.69 -45.47 12.46
CA ASN A 25 -27.33 -44.13 12.55
C ASN A 25 -26.68 -43.18 13.57
N LYS A 26 -25.83 -43.70 14.47
CA LYS A 26 -25.10 -42.88 15.46
C LYS A 26 -23.75 -42.37 14.94
N TYR A 27 -23.22 -43.00 13.89
CA TYR A 27 -21.96 -42.58 13.26
C TYR A 27 -22.16 -41.52 12.18
N THR A 28 -23.31 -41.48 11.50
CA THR A 28 -23.63 -40.43 10.50
C THR A 28 -23.92 -39.07 11.14
N SER A 29 -24.54 -39.03 12.32
CA SER A 29 -24.79 -37.78 13.07
C SER A 29 -23.52 -37.20 13.70
N SER A 30 -22.63 -38.04 14.26
CA SER A 30 -21.34 -37.59 14.81
C SER A 30 -20.31 -37.21 13.74
N GLN A 31 -20.48 -37.64 12.49
CA GLN A 31 -19.59 -37.28 11.38
C GLN A 31 -20.07 -36.02 10.66
N GLY A 32 -21.40 -35.82 10.53
CA GLY A 32 -22.00 -34.55 10.07
C GLY A 32 -21.63 -33.36 10.94
N ASP A 33 -21.80 -33.47 12.27
CA ASP A 33 -21.39 -32.43 13.23
C ASP A 33 -19.89 -32.10 13.22
N ARG A 34 -19.05 -33.03 12.76
CA ARG A 34 -17.59 -32.82 12.63
C ARG A 34 -17.22 -32.24 11.27
N ILE A 35 -17.97 -32.54 10.21
CA ILE A 35 -17.79 -31.94 8.88
C ILE A 35 -18.32 -30.50 8.91
N ASP A 36 -19.49 -30.25 9.50
CA ASP A 36 -20.05 -28.90 9.65
C ASP A 36 -19.13 -27.99 10.50
N LYS A 37 -18.57 -28.51 11.60
CA LYS A 37 -17.55 -27.77 12.38
C LYS A 37 -16.24 -27.59 11.64
N LEU A 38 -15.85 -28.53 10.77
CA LEU A 38 -14.62 -28.41 9.99
C LEU A 38 -14.80 -27.39 8.85
N GLU A 39 -15.96 -27.38 8.21
CA GLU A 39 -16.38 -26.42 7.19
C GLU A 39 -16.51 -25.02 7.79
N GLU A 40 -17.09 -24.87 8.99
CA GLU A 40 -17.14 -23.60 9.74
C GLU A 40 -15.72 -23.11 10.11
N VAL A 41 -14.81 -24.01 10.51
CA VAL A 41 -13.41 -23.66 10.80
C VAL A 41 -12.64 -23.33 9.52
N PHE A 42 -12.94 -23.98 8.40
CA PHE A 42 -12.33 -23.71 7.10
C PHE A 42 -12.82 -22.38 6.52
N GLU A 43 -14.12 -22.10 6.58
CA GLU A 43 -14.71 -20.81 6.20
C GLU A 43 -14.18 -19.69 7.09
N LYS A 44 -14.10 -19.88 8.41
CA LYS A 44 -13.45 -18.90 9.30
C LYS A 44 -12.00 -18.66 8.90
N ARG A 45 -11.23 -19.71 8.58
CA ARG A 45 -9.82 -19.56 8.13
C ARG A 45 -9.72 -18.92 6.75
N LEU A 46 -10.62 -19.22 5.81
CA LEU A 46 -10.67 -18.61 4.48
C LEU A 46 -11.07 -17.14 4.56
N ALA A 47 -12.08 -16.81 5.37
CA ALA A 47 -12.49 -15.45 5.65
C ALA A 47 -11.33 -14.68 6.30
N THR A 48 -10.66 -15.26 7.31
CA THR A 48 -9.50 -14.65 7.95
C THR A 48 -8.35 -14.41 6.96
N ASN A 49 -8.05 -15.37 6.08
CA ASN A 49 -6.99 -15.24 5.08
C ASN A 49 -7.32 -14.20 4.00
N THR A 50 -8.58 -14.12 3.57
CA THR A 50 -9.04 -13.14 2.57
C THR A 50 -9.05 -11.73 3.17
N THR A 51 -9.51 -11.57 4.42
CA THR A 51 -9.45 -10.29 5.14
C THR A 51 -8.00 -9.85 5.39
N ASN A 52 -7.08 -10.78 5.65
CA ASN A 52 -5.66 -10.48 5.77
C ASN A 52 -5.08 -9.96 4.44
N LEU A 53 -5.41 -10.59 3.31
CA LEU A 53 -4.95 -10.12 1.99
C LEU A 53 -5.51 -8.74 1.66
N ILE A 54 -6.79 -8.48 1.91
CA ILE A 54 -7.42 -7.16 1.70
C ILE A 54 -6.73 -6.10 2.57
N THR A 55 -6.43 -6.43 3.83
CA THR A 55 -5.73 -5.51 4.75
C THR A 55 -4.31 -5.23 4.26
N VAL A 56 -3.57 -6.26 3.80
CA VAL A 56 -2.21 -6.10 3.24
C VAL A 56 -2.24 -5.26 1.96
N PHE A 57 -3.19 -5.51 1.05
CA PHE A 57 -3.37 -4.69 -0.15
C PHE A 57 -3.75 -3.25 0.18
N GLY A 58 -4.62 -3.03 1.16
CA GLY A 58 -4.99 -1.69 1.64
C GLY A 58 -3.80 -0.93 2.22
N ILE A 59 -2.98 -1.60 3.05
CA ILE A 59 -1.74 -1.02 3.58
C ILE A 59 -0.77 -0.71 2.44
N PHE A 60 -0.54 -1.65 1.52
CA PHE A 60 0.36 -1.47 0.39
C PHE A 60 -0.08 -0.32 -0.52
N ALA A 61 -1.36 -0.26 -0.89
CA ALA A 61 -1.92 0.83 -1.67
C ALA A 61 -1.75 2.18 -0.94
N SER A 62 -1.99 2.23 0.37
CA SER A 62 -1.80 3.46 1.16
C SER A 62 -0.35 3.94 1.14
N ILE A 63 0.63 3.04 1.26
CA ILE A 63 2.06 3.37 1.22
C ILE A 63 2.46 3.89 -0.17
N VAL A 64 2.01 3.23 -1.24
CA VAL A 64 2.34 3.66 -2.62
C VAL A 64 1.72 5.03 -2.93
N THR A 65 0.46 5.24 -2.59
CA THR A 65 -0.20 6.55 -2.76
C THR A 65 0.48 7.61 -1.92
N PHE A 66 0.87 7.29 -0.69
CA PHE A 66 1.59 8.17 0.22
C PHE A 66 2.94 8.61 -0.36
N LEU A 67 3.78 7.67 -0.80
CA LEU A 67 5.09 7.97 -1.39
C LEU A 67 4.94 8.82 -2.66
N SER A 68 3.91 8.57 -3.46
CA SER A 68 3.63 9.36 -4.66
C SER A 68 3.30 10.82 -4.34
N ILE A 69 2.48 11.07 -3.31
CA ILE A 69 2.13 12.43 -2.85
C ILE A 69 3.37 13.11 -2.24
N GLU A 70 4.13 12.41 -1.41
CA GLU A 70 5.31 12.95 -0.74
C GLU A 70 6.39 13.39 -1.74
N ILE A 71 6.68 12.57 -2.76
CA ILE A 71 7.65 12.91 -3.83
C ILE A 71 7.21 14.15 -4.61
N GLN A 72 5.91 14.29 -4.90
CA GLN A 72 5.41 15.47 -5.63
C GLN A 72 5.57 16.75 -4.80
N ILE A 73 5.40 16.66 -3.49
CA ILE A 73 5.49 17.81 -2.59
C ILE A 73 6.95 18.15 -2.30
N PHE A 74 7.82 17.15 -2.21
CA PHE A 74 9.26 17.34 -2.07
C PHE A 74 9.86 18.15 -3.24
N LYS A 75 9.28 18.05 -4.44
CA LYS A 75 9.71 18.84 -5.61
C LYS A 75 9.29 20.32 -5.56
N ASN A 76 8.28 20.65 -4.75
CA ASN A 76 7.64 21.96 -4.76
C ASN A 76 7.89 22.80 -3.50
N VAL A 77 8.41 22.20 -2.43
CA VAL A 77 8.61 22.89 -1.15
C VAL A 77 10.11 23.08 -0.91
N CYS A 78 10.54 24.34 -0.77
CA CYS A 78 11.94 24.65 -0.47
C CYS A 78 12.26 24.71 1.01
N ASP A 79 11.26 24.95 1.86
CA ASP A 79 11.48 25.12 3.29
C ASP A 79 11.51 23.73 3.96
N PRO A 80 12.67 23.31 4.50
CA PRO A 80 12.81 22.00 5.13
C PRO A 80 11.89 21.85 6.34
N PHE A 81 11.57 22.92 7.07
CA PHE A 81 10.68 22.85 8.24
C PHE A 81 9.24 22.59 7.85
N ARG A 82 8.78 23.24 6.79
CA ARG A 82 7.43 23.04 6.27
C ARG A 82 7.29 21.68 5.59
N LEU A 83 8.33 21.23 4.91
CA LEU A 83 8.41 19.88 4.36
C LEU A 83 8.36 18.82 5.47
N LEU A 84 9.10 19.02 6.56
CA LEU A 84 9.11 18.12 7.70
C LEU A 84 7.77 18.13 8.46
N GLY A 85 7.17 19.30 8.63
CA GLY A 85 5.82 19.44 9.18
C GLY A 85 4.77 18.74 8.33
N PHE A 86 4.84 18.92 7.01
CA PHE A 86 3.97 18.23 6.06
C PHE A 86 4.17 16.71 6.11
N SER A 87 5.42 16.22 6.05
CA SER A 87 5.74 14.79 6.16
C SER A 87 5.19 14.19 7.47
N LEU A 88 5.29 14.91 8.60
CA LEU A 88 4.68 14.50 9.87
C LEU A 88 3.14 14.39 9.80
N VAL A 89 2.47 15.37 9.20
CA VAL A 89 1.00 15.36 9.05
C VAL A 89 0.56 14.21 8.16
N VAL A 90 1.26 13.98 7.04
CA VAL A 90 0.92 12.87 6.16
C VAL A 90 1.21 11.54 6.87
N LEU A 91 2.32 11.41 7.61
CA LEU A 91 2.62 10.20 8.40
C LEU A 91 1.53 9.92 9.44
N ALA A 92 1.05 10.96 10.14
CA ALA A 92 -0.07 10.85 11.06
C ALA A 92 -1.35 10.38 10.35
N SER A 93 -1.61 10.90 9.14
CA SER A 93 -2.73 10.47 8.29
C SER A 93 -2.62 9.00 7.87
N LEU A 94 -1.42 8.53 7.49
CA LEU A 94 -1.19 7.14 7.13
C LEU A 94 -1.38 6.20 8.33
N LEU A 95 -0.86 6.56 9.51
CA LEU A 95 -1.10 5.82 10.74
C LEU A 95 -2.58 5.80 11.12
N SER A 96 -3.28 6.91 10.96
CA SER A 96 -4.72 7.00 11.17
C SER A 96 -5.49 6.11 10.19
N PHE A 97 -5.08 6.05 8.93
CA PHE A 97 -5.70 5.21 7.91
C PHE A 97 -5.52 3.72 8.22
N ILE A 98 -4.30 3.30 8.56
CA ILE A 98 -4.02 1.93 9.00
C ILE A 98 -4.85 1.58 10.24
N PHE A 99 -4.97 2.52 11.18
CA PHE A 99 -5.80 2.35 12.37
C PHE A 99 -7.27 2.16 12.01
N ILE A 100 -7.81 2.97 11.09
CA ILE A 100 -9.19 2.83 10.60
C ILE A 100 -9.40 1.49 9.90
N LEU A 101 -8.48 1.05 9.04
CA LEU A 101 -8.55 -0.27 8.41
C LEU A 101 -8.56 -1.38 9.45
N HIS A 102 -7.74 -1.25 10.50
CA HIS A 102 -7.74 -2.21 11.61
C HIS A 102 -9.06 -2.21 12.38
N LEU A 103 -9.67 -1.04 12.62
CA LEU A 103 -11.00 -0.93 13.23
C LEU A 103 -12.07 -1.63 12.38
N ILE A 104 -12.08 -1.37 11.07
CA ILE A 104 -13.03 -1.98 10.15
C ILE A 104 -12.81 -3.50 10.11
N ALA A 105 -11.57 -3.96 9.95
CA ALA A 105 -11.27 -5.39 9.95
C ALA A 105 -11.67 -6.08 11.27
N SER A 106 -11.41 -5.44 12.40
CA SER A 106 -11.79 -5.97 13.72
C SER A 106 -13.31 -5.97 13.91
N PHE A 107 -14.02 -4.96 13.40
CA PHE A 107 -15.48 -4.88 13.46
C PHE A 107 -16.15 -6.00 12.64
N TRP A 108 -15.58 -6.36 11.49
CA TRP A 108 -16.11 -7.43 10.65
C TRP A 108 -15.83 -8.84 11.21
N ILE A 109 -14.74 -9.03 11.97
CA ILE A 109 -14.33 -10.35 12.47
C ILE A 109 -14.84 -10.65 13.89
N ASN A 110 -14.95 -9.64 14.77
CA ASN A 110 -15.30 -9.85 16.17
C ASN A 110 -16.49 -8.97 16.58
N GLU A 111 -17.64 -9.57 16.89
CA GLU A 111 -18.83 -8.88 17.45
C GLU A 111 -18.57 -8.25 18.83
N LYS A 112 -17.47 -8.60 19.51
CA LYS A 112 -17.08 -8.01 20.79
C LYS A 112 -15.97 -7.00 20.56
N ALA A 113 -16.31 -5.73 20.64
CA ALA A 113 -15.38 -4.61 20.56
C ALA A 113 -14.24 -4.80 21.58
N LYS A 114 -13.04 -5.12 21.08
CA LYS A 114 -11.83 -5.13 21.90
C LYS A 114 -11.53 -3.70 22.33
N GLU A 115 -11.24 -3.48 23.61
CA GLU A 115 -10.82 -2.18 24.09
C GLU A 115 -9.53 -1.75 23.37
N TYR A 116 -9.59 -0.62 22.68
CA TYR A 116 -8.47 -0.13 21.89
C TYR A 116 -7.47 0.62 22.78
N PRO A 117 -6.15 0.46 22.53
CA PRO A 117 -5.13 1.18 23.29
C PRO A 117 -5.21 2.68 22.98
N LYS A 118 -5.75 3.45 23.94
CA LYS A 118 -5.88 4.91 23.87
C LYS A 118 -4.55 5.62 23.57
N SER A 119 -3.42 5.00 23.93
CA SER A 119 -2.07 5.52 23.68
C SER A 119 -1.77 5.75 22.20
N ILE A 120 -2.24 4.87 21.30
CA ILE A 120 -2.02 5.02 19.85
C ILE A 120 -2.77 6.24 19.31
N LEU A 121 -4.00 6.45 19.77
CA LEU A 121 -4.82 7.58 19.35
C LEU A 121 -4.23 8.91 19.83
N VAL A 122 -3.74 8.95 21.08
CA VAL A 122 -3.02 10.12 21.62
C VAL A 122 -1.74 10.39 20.84
N PHE A 123 -1.00 9.35 20.47
CA PHE A 123 0.22 9.48 19.67
C PHE A 123 -0.06 10.06 18.27
N ILE A 124 -1.11 9.59 17.58
CA ILE A 124 -1.53 10.14 16.28
C ILE A 124 -1.94 11.60 16.42
N ALA A 125 -2.69 11.95 17.46
CA ALA A 125 -3.09 13.34 17.73
C ALA A 125 -1.88 14.25 17.97
N LEU A 126 -0.87 13.79 18.71
CA LEU A 126 0.39 14.51 18.92
C LEU A 126 1.15 14.74 17.61
N LEU A 127 1.18 13.75 16.71
CA LEU A 127 1.81 13.91 15.40
C LEU A 127 1.10 14.95 14.53
N PHE A 128 -0.24 14.99 14.56
CA PHE A 128 -1.00 16.04 13.86
C PHE A 128 -0.70 17.44 14.41
N ILE A 129 -0.68 17.59 15.73
CA ILE A 129 -0.39 18.87 16.38
C ILE A 129 1.06 19.30 16.11
N GLY A 130 2.02 18.38 16.25
CA GLY A 130 3.44 18.65 16.00
C GLY A 130 3.73 18.99 14.54
N GLY A 131 3.17 18.22 13.61
CA GLY A 131 3.28 18.49 12.17
C GLY A 131 2.63 19.82 11.77
N GLY A 132 1.45 20.11 12.31
CA GLY A 132 0.77 21.40 12.12
C GLY A 132 1.58 22.58 12.65
N ALA A 133 2.12 22.47 13.86
CA ALA A 133 2.94 23.53 14.45
C ALA A 133 4.19 23.83 13.59
N LEU A 134 4.89 22.78 13.13
CA LEU A 134 6.05 22.92 12.24
C LEU A 134 5.69 23.52 10.88
N PHE A 135 4.51 23.20 10.36
CA PHE A 135 4.01 23.80 9.12
C PHE A 135 3.83 25.32 9.23
N PHE A 136 3.36 25.82 10.39
CA PHE A 136 3.18 27.26 10.64
C PHE A 136 4.47 28.02 10.96
N VAL A 137 5.54 27.34 11.35
CA VAL A 137 6.84 27.98 11.65
C VAL A 137 7.57 28.39 10.36
N GLY A 138 7.31 27.74 9.22
CA GLY A 138 7.92 28.07 7.93
C GLY A 138 7.43 29.39 7.35
N LYS A 139 8.15 30.50 7.60
CA LYS A 139 7.81 31.86 7.15
C LYS A 139 8.44 32.28 5.81
N ASP A 140 9.38 31.52 5.26
CA ASP A 140 10.22 31.97 4.13
C ASP A 140 9.69 31.57 2.74
N GLU A 141 8.38 31.30 2.63
CA GLU A 141 7.77 30.79 1.40
C GLU A 141 7.83 31.78 0.22
N VAL A 142 7.77 33.08 0.52
CA VAL A 142 7.84 34.15 -0.50
C VAL A 142 9.24 34.22 -1.11
N LEU A 143 10.27 34.18 -0.27
CA LEU A 143 11.68 34.26 -0.68
C LEU A 143 12.09 33.05 -1.53
N CYS A 144 11.61 31.84 -1.23
CA CYS A 144 11.99 30.71 -2.07
C CYS A 144 11.26 30.67 -3.41
N LYS A 145 9.96 30.99 -3.45
CA LYS A 145 9.22 31.01 -4.72
C LYS A 145 9.84 32.00 -5.71
N GLU A 146 10.30 33.13 -5.20
CA GLU A 146 11.02 34.14 -5.98
C GLU A 146 12.41 33.62 -6.43
N ASN A 147 13.14 32.93 -5.56
CA ASN A 147 14.46 32.38 -5.88
C ASN A 147 14.42 31.24 -6.92
N TYR A 148 13.39 30.38 -6.88
CA TYR A 148 13.19 29.33 -7.89
C TYR A 148 12.85 29.91 -9.27
N ILE A 149 11.98 30.92 -9.31
CA ILE A 149 11.64 31.62 -10.57
C ILE A 149 12.89 32.32 -11.11
N PHE A 150 13.65 32.98 -10.23
CA PHE A 150 14.88 33.66 -10.60
C PHE A 150 15.95 32.70 -11.14
N GLN A 151 16.19 31.56 -10.48
CA GLN A 151 17.12 30.54 -10.98
C GLN A 151 16.71 30.03 -12.36
N ARG A 152 15.44 29.67 -12.54
CA ARG A 152 14.94 29.19 -13.83
C ARG A 152 15.10 30.25 -14.93
N TYR A 153 14.83 31.52 -14.61
CA TYR A 153 15.01 32.62 -15.55
C TYR A 153 16.49 32.84 -15.88
N SER A 154 17.36 32.78 -14.87
CA SER A 154 18.82 32.88 -15.02
C SER A 154 19.36 31.77 -15.92
N ASP A 155 18.90 30.53 -15.75
CA ASP A 155 19.35 29.39 -16.55
C ASP A 155 18.88 29.50 -18.01
N ASP A 156 17.62 29.89 -18.26
CA ASP A 156 17.11 30.11 -19.63
C ASP A 156 17.85 31.27 -20.31
N PHE A 157 18.12 32.35 -19.56
CA PHE A 157 18.85 33.50 -20.06
C PHE A 157 20.30 33.15 -20.41
N ASN A 158 21.00 32.41 -19.55
CA ASN A 158 22.37 31.94 -19.80
C ASN A 158 22.41 30.99 -21.00
N GLY A 159 21.45 30.08 -21.12
CA GLY A 159 21.34 29.18 -22.27
C GLY A 159 21.20 29.95 -23.58
N ARG A 160 20.33 30.98 -23.60
CA ARG A 160 20.15 31.85 -24.77
C ARG A 160 21.39 32.69 -25.07
N GLN A 161 22.11 33.20 -24.07
CA GLN A 161 23.37 33.92 -24.30
C GLN A 161 24.41 33.01 -24.97
N ILE A 162 24.60 31.80 -24.46
CA ILE A 162 25.54 30.82 -25.03
C ILE A 162 25.13 30.47 -26.46
N GLU A 163 23.84 30.29 -26.73
CA GLU A 163 23.34 30.05 -28.09
C GLU A 163 23.64 31.24 -29.02
N LEU A 164 23.45 32.48 -28.55
CA LEU A 164 23.73 33.69 -29.31
C LEU A 164 25.23 33.81 -29.62
N GLU A 165 26.09 33.59 -28.62
CA GLU A 165 27.55 33.61 -28.77
C GLU A 165 28.03 32.55 -29.76
N ASN A 166 27.49 31.33 -29.68
CA ASN A 166 27.80 30.25 -30.62
C ASN A 166 27.38 30.61 -32.05
N ASN A 167 26.20 31.20 -32.24
CA ASN A 167 25.73 31.66 -33.54
C ASN A 167 26.58 32.81 -34.11
N LEU A 168 26.98 33.75 -33.25
CA LEU A 168 27.89 34.85 -33.61
C LEU A 168 29.27 34.31 -34.03
N ASN A 169 29.88 33.45 -33.22
CA ASN A 169 31.17 32.83 -33.52
C ASN A 169 31.13 32.03 -34.82
N LYS A 170 30.04 31.30 -35.07
CA LYS A 170 29.85 30.57 -36.33
C LYS A 170 29.80 31.51 -37.54
N LYS A 171 29.08 32.64 -37.44
CA LYS A 171 29.05 33.65 -38.49
C LYS A 171 30.41 34.32 -38.68
N LEU A 172 31.10 34.66 -37.60
CA LEU A 172 32.42 35.28 -37.62
C LEU A 172 33.45 34.38 -38.32
N ASN A 173 33.48 33.10 -37.98
CA ASN A 173 34.32 32.11 -38.64
C ASN A 173 34.00 31.96 -40.14
N ASN A 174 32.72 32.09 -40.51
CA ASN A 174 32.32 32.04 -41.92
C ASN A 174 32.78 33.28 -42.68
N TYR A 175 32.65 34.48 -42.10
CA TYR A 175 33.16 35.71 -42.69
C TYR A 175 34.68 35.69 -42.81
N GLN A 176 35.41 35.20 -41.81
CA GLN A 176 36.87 35.03 -41.89
C GLN A 176 37.27 34.12 -43.06
N LYS A 177 36.61 32.97 -43.23
CA LYS A 177 36.85 32.07 -44.38
C LYS A 177 36.58 32.75 -45.73
N GLN A 178 35.54 33.58 -45.82
CA GLN A 178 35.25 34.33 -47.05
C GLN A 178 36.34 35.35 -47.36
N ILE A 179 36.81 36.09 -46.34
CA ILE A 179 37.91 37.07 -46.50
C ILE A 179 39.19 36.36 -46.93
N GLU A 180 39.56 35.24 -46.30
CA GLU A 180 40.73 34.45 -46.70
C GLU A 180 40.63 33.94 -48.15
N THR A 181 39.42 33.54 -48.58
CA THR A 181 39.18 33.08 -49.95
C THR A 181 39.34 34.23 -50.95
N LEU A 182 38.79 35.40 -50.65
CA LEU A 182 38.93 36.61 -51.47
C LEU A 182 40.40 37.06 -51.55
N GLN A 183 41.13 37.04 -50.44
CA GLN A 183 42.57 37.37 -50.42
C GLN A 183 43.39 36.43 -51.33
N LYS A 184 43.10 35.12 -51.31
CA LYS A 184 43.76 34.16 -52.21
C LYS A 184 43.47 34.43 -53.69
N GLN A 185 42.24 34.83 -54.02
CA GLN A 185 41.87 35.19 -55.40
C GLN A 185 42.59 36.45 -55.88
N ILE A 186 42.79 37.43 -55.00
CA ILE A 186 43.55 38.66 -55.32
C ILE A 186 45.04 38.37 -55.53
N GLN A 187 45.64 37.45 -54.77
CA GLN A 187 47.07 37.14 -54.87
C GLN A 187 47.43 36.23 -56.05
N ASN A 188 46.51 35.39 -56.52
CA ASN A 188 46.66 34.58 -57.72
C ASN A 188 45.55 34.89 -58.74
N PRO A 189 45.56 36.08 -59.36
CA PRO A 189 44.68 36.35 -60.47
C PRO A 189 45.10 35.39 -61.58
N LYS A 190 44.24 34.42 -61.91
CA LYS A 190 44.48 33.47 -62.99
C LYS A 190 44.86 34.28 -64.25
N GLN A 191 46.11 34.11 -64.71
CA GLN A 191 46.54 34.49 -66.05
C GLN A 191 45.89 33.55 -67.07
#